data_AF-A0A8T4RJE8-F1
#
_entry.id   AF-A0A8T4RJE8-F1
#
_cell.length_a   1.000
_cell.length_b   1.000
_cell.length_c   1.000
_cell.angle_alpha   90.00
_cell.angle_beta   90.00
_cell.angle_gamma   90.00
#
_symmetry.space_group_name_H-M   'P 1'
#
loop_
_entity.id
_entity.type
_entity.pdbx_description
1 polymer ?
#
loop_
_entity_poly.entity_id
_entity_poly.type
_entity_poly.pdbx_seq_one_letter_code
_entity_poly.pdbx_strand_id
1 'polypeptide(L)'
;MNLAESVLVRELLRSLDCMKKNPVFVLAVVGLDLLFVIFCTFIYSLVGNQIAAHAVLIANQVSPMLAQGQTGLLAKLFQGSLQPLTVKLLVLVGLFFVLLYVGYVVLQGLAWWFSSQVAQSAHSLRKYVVLFAKLNVLWLVLFAFIKLLDVFLGLRYQLIRKFAPSALNVSAPIITVLFVALGIVVFLSYGRLRAREFLKIPFLQGSGLLAMCVILFLVVWAIVDLFSTARFELRLLVQILFLPIFVLIRVYMIRVVNHVRA
;
A
#
# COMPACT_ATOMS: atom_id res chain seq x y z
N MET A 1 -10.43 -33.08 11.04
CA MET A 1 -10.74 -31.65 10.79
C MET A 1 -9.75 -30.83 11.60
N ASN A 2 -8.84 -30.11 10.95
CA ASN A 2 -7.73 -29.44 11.65
C ASN A 2 -8.26 -28.32 12.54
N LEU A 3 -7.82 -28.25 13.80
CA LEU A 3 -8.23 -27.18 14.73
C LEU A 3 -8.02 -25.78 14.12
N ALA A 4 -6.96 -25.61 13.30
CA ALA A 4 -6.65 -24.39 12.57
C ALA A 4 -7.71 -24.01 11.51
N GLU A 5 -8.23 -24.98 10.74
CA GLU A 5 -9.30 -24.74 9.76
C GLU A 5 -10.61 -24.34 10.47
N SER A 6 -10.87 -24.92 11.65
CA SER A 6 -12.07 -24.60 12.42
C SER A 6 -12.07 -23.18 12.99
N VAL A 7 -10.88 -22.63 13.30
CA VAL A 7 -10.74 -21.27 13.85
C VAL A 7 -10.85 -20.23 12.74
N LEU A 8 -10.15 -20.42 11.62
CA LEU A 8 -10.17 -19.47 10.50
C LEU A 8 -11.58 -19.31 9.91
N VAL A 9 -12.27 -20.42 9.64
CA VAL A 9 -13.65 -20.37 9.10
C VAL A 9 -14.63 -19.79 10.14
N ARG A 10 -14.49 -20.15 11.42
CA ARG A 10 -15.32 -19.62 12.49
C ARG A 10 -15.17 -18.10 12.64
N GLU A 11 -13.95 -17.58 12.62
CA GLU A 11 -13.72 -16.15 12.73
C GLU A 11 -14.18 -15.39 11.48
N LEU A 12 -14.15 -16.01 10.30
CA LEU A 12 -14.75 -15.44 9.09
C LEU A 12 -16.28 -15.28 9.24
N LEU A 13 -16.98 -16.34 9.67
CA LEU A 13 -18.43 -16.30 9.92
C LEU A 13 -18.80 -15.28 11.00
N ARG A 14 -18.05 -15.25 12.11
CA ARG A 14 -18.23 -14.24 13.17
C ARG A 14 -17.98 -12.82 12.67
N SER A 15 -17.05 -12.62 11.74
CA SER A 15 -16.80 -11.31 11.13
C SER A 15 -18.00 -10.83 10.32
N LEU A 16 -18.63 -11.73 9.54
CA LEU A 16 -19.87 -11.43 8.84
C LEU A 16 -21.01 -11.06 9.80
N ASP A 17 -21.17 -11.81 10.89
CA ASP A 17 -22.18 -11.51 11.91
C ASP A 17 -21.92 -10.17 12.60
N CYS A 18 -20.66 -9.85 12.88
CA CYS A 18 -20.27 -8.56 13.46
C CYS A 18 -20.58 -7.40 12.51
N MET A 19 -20.30 -7.55 11.21
CA MET A 19 -20.62 -6.55 10.20
C MET A 19 -22.13 -6.31 10.10
N LYS A 20 -22.94 -7.38 10.09
CA LYS A 20 -24.41 -7.28 10.06
C LYS A 20 -24.98 -6.55 11.27
N LYS A 21 -24.39 -6.75 12.45
CA LYS A 21 -24.80 -6.09 13.70
C LYS A 21 -24.37 -4.62 13.79
N ASN A 22 -23.39 -4.20 12.98
CA ASN A 22 -22.78 -2.86 13.06
C ASN A 22 -22.77 -2.14 11.69
N PRO A 23 -23.93 -1.99 11.00
CA PRO A 23 -23.97 -1.48 9.63
C PRO A 23 -23.46 -0.04 9.53
N VAL A 24 -23.70 0.80 10.55
CA VAL A 24 -23.23 2.19 10.58
C VAL A 24 -21.70 2.28 10.53
N PHE A 25 -21.02 1.44 11.32
CA PHE A 25 -19.55 1.41 11.30
C PHE A 25 -19.02 0.83 9.99
N VAL A 26 -19.68 -0.18 9.41
CA VAL A 26 -19.32 -0.70 8.09
C VAL A 26 -19.41 0.38 7.02
N LEU A 27 -20.52 1.14 6.99
CA LEU A 27 -20.71 2.25 6.06
C LEU A 27 -19.66 3.35 6.25
N ALA A 28 -19.29 3.66 7.50
CA ALA A 28 -18.22 4.61 7.78
C ALA A 28 -16.86 4.15 7.21
N VAL A 29 -16.52 2.86 7.35
CA VAL A 29 -15.29 2.30 6.76
C VAL A 29 -15.32 2.41 5.24
N VAL A 30 -16.43 2.00 4.60
CA VAL A 30 -16.59 2.09 3.14
C VAL A 30 -16.48 3.53 2.65
N GLY A 31 -17.12 4.48 3.34
CA GLY A 31 -17.04 5.90 3.02
C GLY A 31 -15.62 6.46 3.14
N LEU A 32 -14.87 6.07 4.17
CA LEU A 32 -13.46 6.47 4.33
C LEU A 32 -12.55 5.87 3.26
N ASP A 33 -12.79 4.62 2.85
CA ASP A 33 -12.04 4.01 1.75
C ASP A 33 -12.30 4.71 0.43
N LEU A 34 -13.56 5.04 0.14
CA LEU A 34 -13.92 5.81 -1.05
C LEU A 34 -13.30 7.21 -1.03
N LEU A 35 -13.38 7.91 0.11
CA LEU A 35 -12.75 9.21 0.30
C LEU A 35 -11.22 9.12 0.11
N PHE A 36 -10.60 8.04 0.57
CA PHE A 36 -9.16 7.83 0.37
C PHE A 36 -8.80 7.63 -1.10
N VAL A 37 -9.60 6.87 -1.86
CA VAL A 37 -9.41 6.71 -3.32
C VAL A 37 -9.58 8.05 -4.05
N ILE A 38 -10.62 8.81 -3.73
CA ILE A 38 -10.86 10.15 -4.28
C ILE A 38 -9.69 11.08 -3.94
N PHE A 39 -9.24 11.07 -2.69
CA PHE A 39 -8.11 11.85 -2.22
C PHE A 39 -6.83 11.50 -2.99
N CYS A 40 -6.48 10.22 -3.12
CA CYS A 40 -5.32 9.78 -3.88
C CYS A 40 -5.39 10.22 -5.35
N THR A 41 -6.57 10.11 -5.97
CA THR A 41 -6.80 10.53 -7.36
C THR A 41 -6.62 12.04 -7.52
N PHE A 42 -7.17 12.82 -6.59
CA PHE A 42 -7.04 14.27 -6.57
C PHE A 42 -5.59 14.72 -6.39
N ILE A 43 -4.87 14.13 -5.43
CA ILE A 43 -3.46 14.46 -5.17
C ILE A 43 -2.56 14.08 -6.36
N TYR A 44 -2.81 12.92 -6.99
CA TYR A 44 -2.11 12.51 -8.21
C TYR A 44 -2.37 13.48 -9.37
N SER A 45 -3.62 13.87 -9.58
CA SER A 45 -3.98 14.84 -10.61
C SER A 45 -3.35 16.23 -10.38
N LEU A 46 -3.37 16.71 -9.13
CA LEU A 46 -2.93 18.06 -8.78
C LEU A 46 -1.40 18.19 -8.77
N VAL A 47 -0.71 17.23 -8.13
CA VAL A 47 0.74 17.30 -7.87
C VAL A 47 1.51 16.29 -8.71
N GLY A 48 1.00 15.06 -8.87
CA GLY A 48 1.64 14.01 -9.66
C GLY A 48 1.84 14.39 -11.13
N ASN A 49 0.84 15.02 -11.76
CA ASN A 49 0.98 15.54 -13.13
C ASN A 49 2.07 16.61 -13.25
N GLN A 50 2.24 17.46 -12.24
CA GLN A 50 3.29 18.47 -12.25
C GLN A 50 4.68 17.84 -12.05
N ILE A 51 4.80 16.82 -11.21
CA ILE A 51 6.03 16.02 -11.06
C ILE A 51 6.42 15.42 -12.41
N ALA A 52 5.48 14.77 -13.10
CA ALA A 52 5.72 14.17 -14.41
C ALA A 52 6.18 15.22 -15.44
N ALA A 53 5.51 16.37 -15.49
CA ALA A 53 5.88 17.47 -16.40
C ALA A 53 7.31 17.97 -16.13
N HIS A 54 7.69 18.21 -14.87
CA HIS A 54 9.04 18.66 -14.53
C HIS A 54 10.10 17.59 -14.79
N ALA A 55 9.78 16.31 -14.53
CA ALA A 55 10.68 15.19 -14.83
C ALA A 55 10.95 15.08 -16.34
N VAL A 56 9.93 15.25 -17.19
CA VAL A 56 10.08 15.27 -18.65
C VAL A 56 10.94 16.47 -19.11
N LEU A 57 10.71 17.66 -18.55
CA LEU A 57 11.52 18.85 -18.88
C LEU A 57 13.00 18.65 -18.54
N ILE A 58 13.30 18.07 -17.38
CA ILE A 58 14.67 17.74 -16.97
C ILE A 58 15.26 16.68 -17.91
N ALA A 59 14.51 15.61 -18.20
CA ALA A 59 14.97 14.55 -19.11
C ALA A 59 15.29 15.07 -20.51
N ASN A 60 14.47 15.98 -21.04
CA ASN A 60 14.67 16.60 -22.35
C ASN A 60 15.92 17.48 -22.39
N GLN A 61 16.30 18.12 -21.29
CA GLN A 61 17.53 18.92 -21.20
C GLN A 61 18.78 18.08 -20.92
N VAL A 62 18.64 16.97 -20.19
CA VAL A 62 19.76 16.07 -19.85
C VAL A 62 20.10 15.12 -21.00
N SER A 63 19.12 14.70 -21.81
CA SER A 63 19.33 13.72 -22.90
C SER A 63 20.37 14.16 -23.93
N PRO A 64 20.38 15.42 -24.42
CA PRO A 64 21.44 15.92 -25.31
C PRO A 64 22.82 15.91 -24.65
N MET A 65 22.92 16.26 -23.36
CA MET A 65 24.19 16.24 -22.62
C MET A 65 24.75 14.81 -22.49
N LEU A 66 23.87 13.82 -22.25
CA LEU A 66 24.22 12.40 -22.22
C LEU A 66 24.68 11.92 -23.62
N ALA A 67 23.98 12.32 -24.68
CA ALA A 67 24.33 11.96 -26.06
C ALA A 67 25.71 12.53 -26.48
N GLN A 68 26.09 13.69 -25.93
CA GLN A 68 27.41 14.30 -26.11
C GLN A 68 28.51 13.71 -25.21
N GLY A 69 28.23 12.65 -24.44
CA GLY A 69 29.21 11.99 -23.58
C GLY A 69 29.65 12.82 -22.36
N GLN A 70 28.88 13.83 -21.97
CA GLN A 70 29.24 14.67 -20.82
C GLN A 70 29.19 13.88 -19.51
N THR A 71 30.24 14.01 -18.69
CA THR A 71 30.33 13.40 -17.36
C THR A 71 29.76 14.34 -16.28
N GLY A 72 29.48 13.81 -15.08
CA GLY A 72 29.01 14.62 -13.95
C GLY A 72 27.56 15.10 -14.03
N LEU A 73 26.69 14.40 -14.76
CA LEU A 73 25.28 14.80 -14.99
C LEU A 73 24.49 15.04 -13.70
N LEU A 74 24.78 14.28 -12.63
CA LEU A 74 24.16 14.48 -11.31
C LEU A 74 24.46 15.86 -10.72
N ALA A 75 25.70 16.36 -10.83
CA ALA A 75 26.05 17.69 -10.36
C ALA A 75 25.37 18.77 -11.21
N LYS A 76 25.22 18.53 -12.53
CA LYS A 76 24.54 19.44 -13.46
C LYS A 76 23.05 19.61 -13.16
N LEU A 77 22.40 18.61 -12.55
CA LEU A 77 21.01 18.76 -12.09
C LEU A 77 20.85 19.89 -11.07
N PHE A 78 21.91 20.23 -10.34
CA PHE A 78 21.91 21.25 -9.29
C PHE A 78 22.65 22.54 -9.70
N GLN A 79 22.94 22.72 -10.99
CA GLN A 79 23.66 23.88 -11.51
C GLN A 79 22.92 24.49 -12.72
N GLY A 80 23.15 25.79 -12.96
CA GLY A 80 22.66 26.49 -14.14
C GLY A 80 21.13 26.43 -14.32
N SER A 81 20.67 26.23 -15.55
CA SER A 81 19.25 26.21 -15.91
C SER A 81 18.45 25.01 -15.37
N LEU A 82 19.15 23.92 -15.00
CA LEU A 82 18.52 22.70 -14.47
C LEU A 82 18.21 22.81 -12.98
N GLN A 83 18.99 23.57 -12.21
CA GLN A 83 18.80 23.74 -10.76
C GLN A 83 17.37 24.13 -10.36
N PRO A 84 16.74 25.19 -10.92
CA PRO A 84 15.39 25.57 -10.52
C PRO A 84 14.35 24.49 -10.84
N LEU A 85 14.53 23.74 -11.93
CA LEU A 85 13.64 22.63 -12.29
C LEU A 85 13.80 21.45 -11.33
N THR A 86 15.04 21.07 -11.01
CA THR A 86 15.36 20.01 -10.06
C THR A 86 14.85 20.33 -8.67
N VAL A 87 15.06 21.56 -8.17
CA VAL A 87 14.56 21.97 -6.85
C VAL A 87 13.04 21.95 -6.81
N LYS A 88 12.35 22.48 -7.84
CA LYS A 88 10.89 22.40 -7.94
C LYS A 88 10.39 20.96 -7.96
N LEU A 89 11.04 20.09 -8.73
CA LEU A 89 10.71 18.66 -8.76
C LEU A 89 10.84 18.03 -7.38
N LEU A 90 11.95 18.26 -6.67
CA LEU A 90 12.18 17.72 -5.33
C LEU A 90 11.14 18.23 -4.31
N VAL A 91 10.80 19.52 -4.37
CA VAL A 91 9.74 20.11 -3.52
C VAL A 91 8.38 19.48 -3.82
N LEU A 92 8.02 19.32 -5.10
CA LEU A 92 6.76 18.70 -5.51
C LEU A 92 6.69 17.22 -5.07
N VAL A 93 7.79 16.47 -5.22
CA VAL A 93 7.88 15.08 -4.75
C VAL A 93 7.75 15.00 -3.22
N GLY A 94 8.43 15.86 -2.48
CA GLY A 94 8.30 15.94 -1.03
C GLY A 94 6.88 16.28 -0.59
N LEU A 95 6.26 17.27 -1.23
CA LEU A 95 4.87 17.67 -0.96
C LEU A 95 3.89 16.53 -1.28
N PHE A 96 4.03 15.89 -2.43
CA PHE A 96 3.20 14.76 -2.84
C PHE A 96 3.24 13.64 -1.79
N PHE A 97 4.43 13.32 -1.33
CA PHE A 97 4.64 12.29 -0.32
C PHE A 97 4.04 12.65 1.04
N VAL A 98 4.24 13.89 1.51
CA VAL A 98 3.66 14.38 2.76
C VAL A 98 2.13 14.36 2.70
N LEU A 99 1.53 14.85 1.61
CA LEU A 99 0.08 14.86 1.44
C LEU A 99 -0.49 13.45 1.43
N LEU A 100 0.10 12.54 0.65
CA LEU A 100 -0.33 11.13 0.63
C LEU A 100 -0.18 10.47 2.00
N TYR A 101 0.92 10.71 2.70
CA TYR A 101 1.14 10.15 4.04
C TYR A 101 0.10 10.65 5.05
N VAL A 102 -0.11 11.96 5.13
CA VAL A 102 -1.09 12.55 6.05
C VAL A 102 -2.49 12.06 5.72
N GLY A 103 -2.89 12.08 4.44
CA GLY A 103 -4.19 11.57 4.01
C GLY A 103 -4.38 10.09 4.32
N TYR A 104 -3.34 9.27 4.12
CA TYR A 104 -3.35 7.85 4.49
C TYR A 104 -3.53 7.67 6.01
N VAL A 105 -2.71 8.33 6.83
CA VAL A 105 -2.77 8.18 8.29
C VAL A 105 -4.14 8.60 8.83
N VAL A 106 -4.73 9.68 8.31
CA VAL A 106 -6.05 10.14 8.75
C VAL A 106 -7.14 9.20 8.26
N LEU A 107 -7.28 9.01 6.94
CA LEU A 107 -8.43 8.29 6.36
C LEU A 107 -8.35 6.79 6.66
N GLN A 108 -7.18 6.18 6.41
CA GLN A 108 -7.00 4.75 6.66
C GLN A 108 -6.87 4.47 8.16
N GLY A 109 -6.25 5.34 8.95
CA GLY A 109 -6.21 5.17 10.41
C GLY A 109 -7.62 5.16 11.03
N LEU A 110 -8.52 6.02 10.56
CA LEU A 110 -9.93 6.00 10.95
C LEU A 110 -10.67 4.75 10.44
N ALA A 111 -10.45 4.36 9.18
CA ALA A 111 -11.08 3.17 8.60
C ALA A 111 -10.69 1.89 9.37
N TRP A 112 -9.43 1.77 9.76
CA TRP A 112 -8.93 0.68 10.59
C TRP A 112 -9.46 0.75 12.02
N TRP A 113 -9.59 1.95 12.61
CA TRP A 113 -10.22 2.09 13.92
C TRP A 113 -11.69 1.67 13.91
N PHE A 114 -12.49 2.11 12.93
CA PHE A 114 -13.88 1.67 12.79
C PHE A 114 -13.98 0.16 12.55
N SER A 115 -13.09 -0.41 11.74
CA SER A 115 -13.00 -1.87 11.57
C SER A 115 -12.72 -2.59 12.91
N SER A 116 -11.93 -1.99 13.79
CA SER A 116 -11.69 -2.53 15.14
C SER A 116 -12.93 -2.47 16.04
N GLN A 117 -13.77 -1.44 15.88
CA GLN A 117 -15.06 -1.35 16.58
C GLN A 117 -16.03 -2.42 16.10
N VAL A 118 -16.11 -2.65 14.78
CA VAL A 118 -16.89 -3.77 14.20
C VAL A 118 -16.37 -5.10 14.73
N ALA A 119 -15.06 -5.27 14.84
CA ALA A 119 -14.43 -6.46 15.42
C ALA A 119 -14.56 -6.57 16.95
N GLN A 120 -15.25 -5.64 17.62
CA GLN A 120 -15.44 -5.58 19.08
C GLN A 120 -14.12 -5.49 19.87
N SER A 121 -13.11 -4.82 19.30
CA SER A 121 -11.84 -4.59 19.96
C SER A 121 -11.85 -3.25 20.72
N ALA A 122 -11.53 -3.29 22.02
CA ALA A 122 -11.56 -2.10 22.88
C ALA A 122 -10.31 -1.21 22.67
N HIS A 123 -10.40 -0.30 21.69
CA HIS A 123 -9.38 0.71 21.45
C HIS A 123 -9.97 2.12 21.44
N SER A 124 -9.40 3.03 22.25
CA SER A 124 -9.73 4.45 22.16
C SER A 124 -9.19 5.05 20.87
N LEU A 125 -10.00 5.90 20.22
CA LEU A 125 -9.68 6.52 18.93
C LEU A 125 -8.31 7.23 18.95
N ARG A 126 -8.10 8.10 19.94
CA ARG A 126 -6.85 8.87 20.08
C ARG A 126 -5.63 7.95 20.16
N LYS A 127 -5.70 6.89 20.95
CA LYS A 127 -4.60 5.93 21.10
C LYS A 127 -4.37 5.16 19.80
N TYR A 128 -5.45 4.78 19.11
CA TYR A 128 -5.38 4.05 17.85
C TYR A 128 -4.68 4.88 16.77
N VAL A 129 -5.14 6.10 16.51
CA VAL A 129 -4.59 6.97 15.46
C VAL A 129 -3.12 7.31 15.70
N VAL A 130 -2.73 7.62 16.94
CA VAL A 130 -1.31 7.92 17.27
C VAL A 130 -0.42 6.70 17.05
N LEU A 131 -0.84 5.52 17.48
CA LEU A 131 -0.07 4.30 17.27
C LEU A 131 -0.02 3.90 15.79
N PHE A 132 -1.14 4.09 15.06
CA PHE A 132 -1.20 3.86 13.62
C PHE A 132 -0.23 4.77 12.86
N ALA A 133 -0.17 6.07 13.21
CA ALA A 133 0.77 7.02 12.63
C ALA A 133 2.22 6.60 12.90
N LYS A 134 2.58 6.32 14.16
CA LYS A 134 3.93 5.88 14.55
C LYS A 134 4.38 4.61 13.83
N LEU A 135 3.48 3.63 13.74
CA LEU A 135 3.71 2.38 13.05
C LEU A 135 3.92 2.62 11.55
N ASN A 136 3.14 3.51 10.94
CA ASN A 136 3.30 3.88 9.54
C ASN A 136 4.57 4.67 9.23
N VAL A 137 5.09 5.49 10.15
CA VAL A 137 6.42 6.11 9.97
C VAL A 137 7.48 5.03 9.81
N LEU A 138 7.47 4.00 10.69
CA LEU A 138 8.42 2.89 10.61
C LEU A 138 8.33 2.16 9.27
N TRP A 139 7.12 1.84 8.83
CA TRP A 139 6.90 1.13 7.56
C TRP A 139 7.29 1.96 6.35
N LEU A 140 7.06 3.26 6.42
CA LEU A 140 7.44 4.21 5.38
C LEU A 140 8.96 4.33 5.25
N VAL A 141 9.69 4.35 6.36
CA VAL A 141 11.17 4.33 6.35
C VAL A 141 11.68 3.03 5.72
N LEU A 142 11.09 1.87 6.09
CA LEU A 142 11.45 0.58 5.51
C LEU A 142 11.12 0.52 4.01
N PHE A 143 9.97 1.04 3.59
CA PHE A 143 9.59 1.14 2.19
C PHE A 143 10.58 2.01 1.41
N ALA A 144 10.94 3.19 1.94
CA ALA A 144 11.91 4.08 1.31
C ALA A 144 13.28 3.40 1.17
N PHE A 145 13.72 2.68 2.20
CA PHE A 145 14.96 1.90 2.15
C PHE A 145 14.94 0.82 1.06
N ILE A 146 13.87 0.02 0.97
CA ILE A 146 13.71 -1.00 -0.08
C ILE A 146 13.70 -0.35 -1.46
N LYS A 147 13.02 0.80 -1.63
CA LYS A 147 12.98 1.50 -2.93
C LYS A 147 14.30 2.13 -3.33
N LEU A 148 15.07 2.65 -2.37
CA LEU A 148 16.43 3.11 -2.64
C LEU A 148 17.32 1.94 -3.08
N LEU A 149 17.20 0.78 -2.43
CA LEU A 149 17.92 -0.44 -2.80
C LEU A 149 17.52 -0.92 -4.22
N ASP A 150 16.22 -0.90 -4.53
CA ASP A 150 15.66 -1.24 -5.86
C ASP A 150 16.26 -0.35 -6.96
N VAL A 151 16.25 0.97 -6.74
CA VAL A 151 16.86 1.93 -7.68
C VAL A 151 18.36 1.68 -7.85
N PHE A 152 19.10 1.48 -6.75
CA PHE A 152 20.54 1.26 -6.81
C PHE A 152 20.91 -0.02 -7.56
N LEU A 153 20.22 -1.13 -7.26
CA LEU A 153 20.43 -2.41 -7.93
C LEU A 153 19.98 -2.35 -9.40
N GLY A 154 18.88 -1.64 -9.68
CA GLY A 154 18.39 -1.39 -11.03
C GLY A 154 19.39 -0.62 -11.89
N LEU A 155 19.98 0.46 -11.35
CA LEU A 155 21.03 1.22 -12.03
C LEU A 155 22.27 0.37 -12.29
N ARG A 156 22.73 -0.39 -11.30
CA ARG A 156 23.85 -1.34 -11.45
C ARG A 156 23.57 -2.36 -12.56
N TYR A 157 22.38 -2.93 -12.59
CA TYR A 157 22.00 -3.90 -13.62
C TYR A 157 21.98 -3.28 -15.03
N GLN A 158 21.44 -2.06 -15.17
CA GLN A 158 21.47 -1.34 -16.46
C GLN A 158 22.90 -1.07 -16.94
N LEU A 159 23.84 -0.78 -16.04
CA LEU A 159 25.25 -0.64 -16.38
C LEU A 159 25.86 -1.98 -16.84
N ILE A 160 25.62 -3.08 -16.11
CA ILE A 160 26.11 -4.41 -16.50
C ILE A 160 25.58 -4.80 -17.88
N ARG A 161 24.30 -4.54 -18.16
CA ARG A 161 23.67 -4.85 -19.46
C ARG A 161 24.32 -4.16 -20.65
N LYS A 162 24.97 -3.01 -20.45
CA LYS A 162 25.75 -2.34 -21.52
C LYS A 162 26.98 -3.14 -21.93
N PHE A 163 27.55 -3.94 -21.04
CA PHE A 163 28.75 -4.76 -21.29
C PHE A 163 28.41 -6.25 -21.51
N ALA A 164 27.31 -6.73 -20.95
CA ALA A 164 26.82 -8.10 -21.08
C ALA A 164 25.29 -8.10 -21.24
N PRO A 165 24.77 -8.02 -22.48
CA PRO A 165 23.33 -7.89 -22.75
C PRO A 165 22.47 -9.05 -22.21
N SER A 166 23.05 -10.24 -22.09
CA SER A 166 22.43 -11.47 -21.58
C SER A 166 22.49 -11.63 -20.06
N ALA A 167 23.04 -10.66 -19.32
CA ALA A 167 23.08 -10.72 -17.86
C ALA A 167 21.66 -10.80 -17.28
N LEU A 168 21.43 -11.69 -16.32
CA LEU A 168 20.15 -11.87 -15.65
C LEU A 168 20.02 -10.93 -14.44
N ASN A 169 18.84 -10.32 -14.26
CA ASN A 169 18.55 -9.47 -13.09
C ASN A 169 18.10 -10.32 -11.90
N VAL A 170 19.03 -10.96 -11.21
CA VAL A 170 18.75 -11.80 -10.03
C VAL A 170 18.25 -10.96 -8.83
N SER A 171 18.59 -9.67 -8.77
CA SER A 171 18.14 -8.76 -7.71
C SER A 171 16.65 -8.42 -7.76
N ALA A 172 16.06 -8.29 -8.95
CA ALA A 172 14.65 -7.92 -9.11
C ALA A 172 13.65 -8.88 -8.41
N PRO A 173 13.75 -10.21 -8.55
CA PRO A 173 12.85 -11.13 -7.84
C PRO A 173 13.05 -11.06 -6.32
N ILE A 174 14.29 -10.89 -5.84
CA ILE A 174 14.57 -10.76 -4.40
C ILE A 174 13.91 -9.52 -3.81
N ILE A 175 14.05 -8.37 -4.49
CA ILE A 175 13.40 -7.11 -4.08
C ILE A 175 11.88 -7.25 -4.11
N THR A 176 11.33 -7.92 -5.12
CA THR A 176 9.90 -8.22 -5.19
C THR A 176 9.43 -9.04 -3.99
N VAL A 177 10.14 -10.10 -3.62
CA VAL A 177 9.81 -10.93 -2.45
C VAL A 177 9.88 -10.11 -1.16
N LEU A 178 10.93 -9.29 -0.98
CA LEU A 178 11.04 -8.40 0.18
C LEU A 178 9.89 -7.39 0.25
N PHE A 179 9.47 -6.87 -0.89
CA PHE A 179 8.35 -5.94 -0.99
C PHE A 179 7.02 -6.58 -0.58
N VAL A 180 6.74 -7.78 -1.09
CA VAL A 180 5.55 -8.56 -0.73
C VAL A 180 5.57 -8.91 0.75
N ALA A 181 6.71 -9.37 1.27
CA ALA A 181 6.88 -9.68 2.69
C ALA A 181 6.64 -8.44 3.58
N LEU A 182 7.17 -7.28 3.19
CA LEU A 182 6.90 -6.02 3.90
C LEU A 182 5.40 -5.70 3.91
N GLY A 183 4.71 -5.81 2.76
CA GLY A 183 3.27 -5.57 2.67
C GLY A 183 2.45 -6.47 3.60
N ILE A 184 2.78 -7.75 3.66
CA ILE A 184 2.15 -8.72 4.58
C ILE A 184 2.37 -8.32 6.03
N VAL A 185 3.61 -7.99 6.40
CA VAL A 185 3.98 -7.59 7.77
C VAL A 185 3.25 -6.32 8.19
N VAL A 186 3.20 -5.31 7.30
CA VAL A 186 2.46 -4.06 7.51
C VAL A 186 0.99 -4.36 7.75
N PHE A 187 0.37 -5.15 6.86
CA PHE A 187 -1.04 -5.50 6.96
C PHE A 187 -1.36 -6.17 8.29
N LEU A 188 -0.57 -7.18 8.69
CA LEU A 188 -0.77 -7.90 9.95
C LEU A 188 -0.54 -7.02 11.19
N SER A 189 0.32 -6.01 11.09
CA SER A 189 0.65 -5.11 12.22
C SER A 189 -0.52 -4.20 12.64
N TYR A 190 -1.49 -3.95 11.75
CA TYR A 190 -2.62 -3.05 12.02
C TYR A 190 -3.69 -3.64 12.94
N GLY A 191 -3.73 -4.97 13.10
CA GLY A 191 -4.69 -5.63 13.98
C GLY A 191 -4.51 -5.27 15.46
N ARG A 192 -3.26 -5.07 15.90
CA ARG A 192 -2.89 -4.72 17.28
C ARG A 192 -1.94 -3.52 17.41
N LEU A 193 -1.68 -2.83 16.29
CA LEU A 193 -0.82 -1.65 16.19
C LEU A 193 0.61 -1.86 16.71
N ARG A 194 1.21 -3.01 16.39
CA ARG A 194 2.56 -3.37 16.85
C ARG A 194 3.32 -4.09 15.73
N ALA A 195 4.54 -3.62 15.46
CA ALA A 195 5.35 -4.10 14.35
C ALA A 195 5.77 -5.58 14.47
N ARG A 196 5.90 -6.11 15.69
CA ARG A 196 6.35 -7.49 15.95
C ARG A 196 5.22 -8.52 16.01
N GLU A 197 3.97 -8.13 15.75
CA GLU A 197 2.83 -9.03 15.98
C GLU A 197 2.80 -10.20 15.00
N PHE A 198 3.32 -10.01 13.78
CA PHE A 198 3.42 -11.08 12.78
C PHE A 198 4.32 -12.24 13.21
N LEU A 199 5.39 -11.97 13.97
CA LEU A 199 6.36 -12.99 14.42
C LEU A 199 5.79 -13.99 15.42
N LYS A 200 4.63 -13.68 16.00
CA LYS A 200 4.02 -14.48 17.06
C LYS A 200 2.71 -15.14 16.60
N ILE A 201 2.39 -15.07 15.30
CA ILE A 201 1.27 -15.82 14.72
C ILE A 201 1.84 -17.17 14.26
N PRO A 202 1.29 -18.32 14.69
CA PRO A 202 1.71 -19.62 14.21
C PRO A 202 1.65 -19.70 12.68
N PHE A 203 2.67 -20.25 12.04
CA PHE A 203 2.83 -20.24 10.58
C PHE A 203 1.57 -20.74 9.84
N LEU A 204 0.98 -21.86 10.28
CA LEU A 204 -0.25 -22.44 9.71
C LEU A 204 -1.46 -21.50 9.76
N GLN A 205 -1.61 -20.74 10.85
CA GLN A 205 -2.71 -19.79 11.00
C GLN A 205 -2.44 -18.50 10.23
N GLY A 206 -1.20 -18.04 10.20
CA GLY A 206 -0.77 -16.88 9.42
C GLY A 206 -0.90 -17.12 7.92
N SER A 207 -0.46 -18.28 7.42
CA SER A 207 -0.59 -18.65 6.01
C SER A 207 -2.05 -18.87 5.61
N GLY A 208 -2.87 -19.51 6.45
CA GLY A 208 -4.30 -19.66 6.21
C GLY A 208 -5.08 -18.33 6.20
N LEU A 209 -4.74 -17.41 7.11
CA LEU A 209 -5.27 -16.03 7.10
C LEU A 209 -4.92 -15.32 5.79
N LEU A 210 -3.65 -15.36 5.39
CA LEU A 210 -3.19 -14.73 4.15
C LEU A 210 -3.84 -15.35 2.92
N ALA A 211 -3.93 -16.68 2.85
CA ALA A 211 -4.60 -17.38 1.77
C ALA A 211 -6.06 -16.95 1.64
N MET A 212 -6.81 -16.85 2.75
CA MET A 212 -8.19 -16.38 2.72
C MET A 212 -8.32 -14.92 2.29
N CYS A 213 -7.45 -14.04 2.76
CA CYS A 213 -7.43 -12.65 2.30
C CYS A 213 -7.14 -12.55 0.79
N VAL A 214 -6.19 -13.35 0.29
CA VAL A 214 -5.83 -13.40 -1.14
C VAL A 214 -6.99 -13.96 -1.96
N ILE A 215 -7.64 -15.04 -1.51
CA ILE A 215 -8.80 -15.63 -2.21
C ILE A 215 -9.93 -14.60 -2.30
N LEU A 216 -10.28 -13.95 -1.19
CA LEU A 216 -11.31 -12.90 -1.19
C LEU A 216 -10.97 -11.76 -2.15
N PHE A 217 -9.70 -11.34 -2.18
CA PHE A 217 -9.23 -10.32 -3.12
C PHE A 217 -9.31 -10.78 -4.58
N LEU A 218 -8.86 -12.00 -4.90
CA LEU A 218 -8.89 -12.55 -6.25
C LEU A 218 -10.32 -12.72 -6.77
N VAL A 219 -11.26 -13.09 -5.90
CA VAL A 219 -12.69 -13.15 -6.25
C VAL A 219 -13.20 -11.76 -6.62
N VAL A 220 -12.92 -10.74 -5.80
CA VAL A 220 -13.28 -9.35 -6.13
C VAL A 220 -12.68 -8.93 -7.48
N TRP A 221 -11.38 -9.22 -7.67
CA TRP A 221 -10.68 -8.86 -8.89
C TRP A 221 -11.27 -9.53 -10.13
N ALA A 222 -11.51 -10.84 -10.08
CA ALA A 222 -12.11 -11.60 -11.17
C ALA A 222 -13.51 -11.07 -11.54
N ILE A 223 -14.30 -10.69 -10.53
CA ILE A 223 -15.62 -10.10 -10.80
C ILE A 223 -15.47 -8.72 -11.44
N VAL A 224 -14.59 -7.85 -10.91
CA VAL A 224 -14.34 -6.54 -11.53
C VAL A 224 -13.87 -6.68 -12.99
N ASP A 225 -13.00 -7.67 -13.27
CA ASP A 225 -12.50 -7.94 -14.61
C ASP A 225 -13.61 -8.42 -15.56
N LEU A 226 -14.53 -9.26 -15.09
CA LEU A 226 -15.71 -9.70 -15.85
C LEU A 226 -16.58 -8.52 -16.33
N PHE A 227 -16.59 -7.42 -15.58
CA PHE A 227 -17.32 -6.19 -15.92
C PHE A 227 -16.42 -5.08 -16.51
N SER A 228 -15.17 -5.38 -16.87
CA SER A 228 -14.22 -4.39 -17.40
C SER A 228 -14.68 -3.76 -18.72
N THR A 229 -15.39 -4.53 -19.56
CA THR A 229 -15.95 -4.10 -20.85
C THR A 229 -17.36 -3.51 -20.72
N ALA A 230 -17.96 -3.53 -19.53
CA ALA A 230 -19.27 -2.97 -19.29
C ALA A 230 -19.26 -1.44 -19.32
N ARG A 231 -20.47 -0.87 -19.44
CA ARG A 231 -20.69 0.58 -19.29
C ARG A 231 -20.11 1.08 -17.97
N PHE A 232 -19.62 2.32 -17.98
CA PHE A 232 -18.88 2.90 -16.86
C PHE A 232 -19.70 2.88 -15.56
N GLU A 233 -21.00 3.17 -15.63
CA GLU A 233 -21.91 3.19 -14.49
C GLU A 233 -22.04 1.82 -13.83
N LEU A 234 -22.16 0.76 -14.64
CA LEU A 234 -22.26 -0.62 -14.16
C LEU A 234 -20.95 -1.06 -13.50
N ARG A 235 -19.80 -0.69 -14.09
CA ARG A 235 -18.47 -0.97 -13.54
C ARG A 235 -18.26 -0.28 -12.19
N LEU A 236 -18.66 0.98 -12.08
CA LEU A 236 -18.57 1.76 -10.85
C LEU A 236 -19.46 1.14 -9.76
N LEU A 237 -20.70 0.77 -10.10
CA LEU A 237 -21.63 0.11 -9.17
C LEU A 237 -21.04 -1.20 -8.63
N VAL A 238 -20.50 -2.04 -9.52
CA VAL A 238 -19.85 -3.30 -9.17
C VAL A 238 -18.68 -3.04 -8.20
N GLN A 239 -17.80 -2.08 -8.48
CA GLN A 239 -16.68 -1.75 -7.60
C GLN A 239 -17.14 -1.30 -6.21
N ILE A 240 -18.20 -0.48 -6.13
CA ILE A 240 -18.75 -0.01 -4.85
C ILE A 240 -19.36 -1.17 -4.05
N LEU A 241 -20.08 -2.08 -4.71
CA LEU A 241 -20.68 -3.27 -4.09
C LEU A 241 -19.63 -4.21 -3.45
N PHE A 242 -18.38 -4.14 -3.91
CA PHE A 242 -17.28 -4.95 -3.37
C PHE A 242 -16.45 -4.25 -2.28
N LEU A 243 -16.64 -2.96 -2.01
CA LEU A 243 -15.99 -2.26 -0.89
C LEU A 243 -16.24 -2.93 0.48
N PRO A 244 -17.44 -3.46 0.79
CA PRO A 244 -17.68 -4.22 2.01
C PRO A 244 -16.76 -5.46 2.19
N ILE A 245 -16.25 -6.06 1.10
CA ILE A 245 -15.32 -7.18 1.21
C ILE A 245 -13.98 -6.74 1.81
N PHE A 246 -13.50 -5.53 1.49
CA PHE A 246 -12.31 -4.99 2.14
C PHE A 246 -12.53 -4.76 3.64
N VAL A 247 -13.73 -4.34 4.04
CA VAL A 247 -14.10 -4.25 5.45
C VAL A 247 -14.09 -5.63 6.10
N LEU A 248 -14.67 -6.64 5.44
CA LEU A 248 -14.65 -8.02 5.92
C LEU A 248 -13.22 -8.53 6.14
N ILE A 249 -12.32 -8.30 5.19
CA ILE A 249 -10.91 -8.70 5.29
C ILE A 249 -10.26 -8.04 6.52
N ARG A 250 -10.46 -6.72 6.75
CA ARG A 250 -9.92 -6.03 7.93
C ARG A 250 -10.49 -6.58 9.24
N VAL A 251 -11.80 -6.74 9.34
CA VAL A 251 -12.48 -7.25 10.53
C VAL A 251 -12.04 -8.68 10.84
N TYR A 252 -12.02 -9.55 9.83
CA TYR A 252 -11.55 -10.92 9.92
C TYR A 252 -10.11 -10.99 10.43
N MET A 253 -9.23 -10.19 9.83
CA MET A 253 -7.84 -10.13 10.23
C MET A 253 -7.68 -9.68 11.70
N ILE A 254 -8.35 -8.60 12.12
CA ILE A 254 -8.31 -8.12 13.51
C ILE A 254 -8.75 -9.23 14.46
N ARG A 255 -9.85 -9.92 14.15
CA ARG A 255 -10.38 -11.00 14.98
C ARG A 255 -9.44 -12.19 15.08
N VAL A 256 -8.89 -12.67 13.96
CA VAL A 256 -7.93 -13.79 13.96
C VAL A 256 -6.68 -13.43 14.76
N VAL A 257 -6.09 -12.26 14.52
CA VAL A 257 -4.90 -11.81 15.26
C VAL A 257 -5.18 -11.67 16.76
N ASN A 258 -6.40 -11.27 17.13
CA ASN A 258 -6.79 -11.18 18.53
C ASN A 258 -7.05 -12.55 19.17
N HIS A 259 -7.67 -13.48 18.45
CA HIS A 259 -8.03 -14.82 18.93
C HIS A 259 -6.81 -15.72 19.12
N VAL A 260 -5.84 -15.69 18.22
CA VAL A 260 -4.61 -16.51 18.26
C VAL A 260 -3.76 -16.27 19.53
N ARG A 261 -4.06 -15.21 20.30
CA ARG A 261 -3.34 -14.88 21.53
C ARG A 261 -4.25 -14.58 22.74
N ALA A 262 -5.53 -14.91 22.67
CA ALA A 262 -6.39 -14.95 23.85
C ALA A 262 -6.14 -16.27 24.58
#